data_AF-A0A1I3I675-F1
#
_entry.id   AF-A0A1I3I675-F1
#
_cell.length_a   1.000
_cell.length_b   1.000
_cell.length_c   1.000
_cell.angle_alpha   90.00
_cell.angle_beta   90.00
_cell.angle_gamma   90.00
#
_symmetry.space_group_name_H-M   'P 1'
#
loop_
_entity.id
_entity.type
_entity.pdbx_description
1 polymer ?
#
loop_
_entity_poly.entity_id
_entity_poly.type
_entity_poly.pdbx_seq_one_letter_code
_entity_poly.pdbx_strand_id
1 'polypeptide(L)'
;MSESIILFIIALVIFLYFFRNKLFKNYREKLQKSYTIDDQFNSDKREREKEIDKLLSKMGENGKNDLSEKDQKRLDELSKKIN
;
A
#
# COMPACT_ATOMS: atom_id res chain seq x y z
N MET A 1 35.18 -5.99 -40.52
CA MET A 1 35.38 -5.91 -39.05
C MET A 1 34.92 -4.57 -38.49
N SER A 2 35.31 -3.43 -39.09
CA SER A 2 34.90 -2.09 -38.65
C SER A 2 33.43 -1.74 -38.91
N GLU A 3 32.90 -2.09 -40.09
CA GLU A 3 31.52 -1.78 -40.49
C GLU A 3 30.47 -2.47 -39.59
N SER A 4 30.73 -3.72 -39.20
CA SER A 4 29.91 -4.47 -38.27
C SER A 4 29.87 -3.85 -36.87
N ILE A 5 30.96 -3.23 -36.42
CA ILE A 5 31.04 -2.55 -35.12
C ILE A 5 30.19 -1.28 -35.14
N ILE A 6 30.23 -0.51 -36.23
CA ILE A 6 29.43 0.71 -36.39
C ILE A 6 27.93 0.37 -36.37
N LEU A 7 27.52 -0.68 -37.09
CA LEU A 7 26.14 -1.16 -37.10
C LEU A 7 25.68 -1.62 -35.71
N PHE A 8 26.55 -2.28 -34.94
CA PHE A 8 26.25 -2.69 -33.58
C PHE A 8 26.03 -1.50 -32.64
N ILE A 9 26.86 -0.46 -32.75
CA ILE A 9 26.73 0.77 -31.95
C ILE A 9 25.41 1.49 -32.28
N ILE A 10 25.06 1.62 -33.55
CA ILE A 10 23.81 2.26 -33.98
C ILE A 10 22.61 1.47 -33.44
N ALA A 11 22.63 0.15 -33.57
CA ALA A 11 21.57 -0.71 -33.02
C ALA A 11 21.43 -0.56 -31.50
N LEU A 12 22.55 -0.45 -30.78
CA LEU A 12 22.57 -0.26 -29.33
C LEU A 12 22.00 1.10 -28.92
N VAL A 13 22.30 2.18 -29.66
CA VAL A 13 21.73 3.51 -29.43
C VAL A 13 20.22 3.52 -29.65
N ILE A 14 19.72 2.90 -30.72
CA ILE A 14 18.28 2.80 -31.02
C ILE A 14 17.57 1.98 -29.93
N PHE A 15 18.17 0.86 -29.51
CA PHE A 15 17.64 0.02 -28.44
C PHE A 15 17.52 0.79 -27.11
N LEU A 16 18.59 1.51 -26.72
CA LEU A 16 18.57 2.35 -25.53
C LEU A 16 17.55 3.49 -25.63
N TYR A 17 17.39 4.11 -26.81
CA TYR A 17 16.40 5.17 -27.02
C TYR A 17 14.97 4.66 -26.82
N PHE A 18 14.64 3.50 -27.37
CA PHE A 18 13.31 2.89 -27.23
C PHE A 18 13.03 2.40 -25.80
N PHE A 19 14.03 1.79 -25.15
CA PHE A 19 13.91 1.32 -23.78
C PHE A 19 14.04 2.43 -22.72
N ARG A 20 14.49 3.64 -23.10
CA ARG A 20 14.63 4.78 -22.19
C ARG A 20 13.34 5.04 -21.43
N ASN A 21 12.20 5.08 -22.13
CA ASN A 21 10.92 5.40 -21.52
C ASN A 21 10.41 4.31 -20.56
N LYS A 22 10.74 3.04 -20.83
CA LYS A 22 10.33 1.89 -20.01
C LYS A 22 11.14 1.79 -18.70
N LEU A 23 12.42 2.15 -18.75
CA LEU A 23 13.29 2.17 -17.56
C LEU A 23 12.91 3.30 -16.58
N PHE A 24 12.54 4.48 -17.08
CA PHE A 24 12.16 5.61 -16.23
C PHE A 24 10.75 5.54 -15.65
N LYS A 25 9.83 4.78 -16.26
CA LYS A 25 8.45 4.65 -15.77
C LYS A 25 8.36 3.76 -14.51
N ASN A 26 9.06 2.63 -14.50
CA ASN A 26 9.07 1.71 -13.35
C ASN A 26 9.85 2.26 -12.14
N TYR A 27 10.82 3.16 -12.35
CA TYR A 27 11.57 3.78 -11.25
C TYR A 27 10.74 4.87 -10.52
N ARG A 28 9.91 5.63 -11.25
CA ARG A 28 8.99 6.62 -10.63
C ARG A 28 7.83 5.98 -9.88
N GLU A 29 7.29 4.87 -10.36
CA GLU A 29 6.21 4.15 -9.66
C GLU A 29 6.67 3.54 -8.33
N LYS A 30 7.96 3.18 -8.20
CA LYS A 30 8.53 2.70 -6.93
C LYS A 30 8.83 3.83 -5.93
N LEU A 31 9.06 5.06 -6.42
CA LEU A 31 9.30 6.25 -5.60
C LEU A 31 8.02 7.03 -5.23
N GLN A 32 6.91 6.80 -5.92
CA GLN A 32 5.59 7.35 -5.54
C GLN A 32 4.90 6.61 -4.39
N LYS A 33 5.64 5.77 -3.67
CA LYS A 33 5.22 5.27 -2.35
C LYS A 33 6.22 5.69 -1.27
N SER A 34 6.67 6.94 -1.29
CA SER A 34 6.88 7.63 -0.02
C SER A 34 5.50 7.78 0.61
N TYR A 35 5.00 6.73 1.28
CA TYR A 35 4.01 6.93 2.32
C TYR A 35 4.67 7.90 3.28
N THR A 36 4.22 9.16 3.24
CA THR A 36 4.59 10.12 4.27
C THR A 36 4.19 9.48 5.60
N ILE A 37 4.93 9.72 6.69
CA ILE A 37 4.59 9.16 8.02
C ILE A 37 3.10 9.38 8.35
N ASP A 38 2.52 10.48 7.84
CA ASP A 38 1.11 10.81 7.90
C ASP A 38 0.18 9.82 7.17
N ASP A 39 0.59 9.29 6.01
CA ASP A 39 -0.21 8.30 5.27
C ASP A 39 -0.24 6.94 5.98
N GLN A 40 0.86 6.55 6.65
CA GLN A 40 0.88 5.37 7.51
C GLN A 40 0.00 5.57 8.75
N PHE A 41 0.06 6.74 9.37
CA PHE A 41 -0.81 7.05 10.50
C PHE A 41 -2.30 7.05 10.09
N ASN A 42 -2.61 7.57 8.90
CA ASN A 42 -3.95 7.56 8.33
C ASN A 42 -4.41 6.16 7.94
N SER A 43 -3.54 5.31 7.38
CA SER A 43 -3.89 3.92 7.07
C SER A 43 -4.17 3.14 8.34
N ASP A 44 -3.34 3.28 9.36
CA ASP A 44 -3.49 2.56 10.62
C ASP A 44 -4.73 3.04 11.38
N LYS A 45 -5.05 4.34 11.33
CA LYS A 45 -6.29 4.88 11.89
C LYS A 45 -7.50 4.30 11.16
N ARG A 46 -7.49 4.29 9.83
CA ARG A 46 -8.59 3.73 9.02
C ARG A 46 -8.75 2.22 9.22
N GLU A 47 -7.66 1.48 9.40
CA GLU A 47 -7.72 0.04 9.65
C GLU A 47 -8.35 -0.25 11.02
N ARG A 48 -7.97 0.50 12.05
CA ARG A 48 -8.62 0.42 13.38
C ARG A 48 -10.10 0.78 13.32
N GLU A 49 -10.46 1.86 12.61
CA GLU A 49 -11.85 2.27 12.44
C GLU A 49 -12.67 1.20 11.72
N LYS A 50 -12.12 0.56 10.69
CA LYS A 50 -12.76 -0.57 10.01
C LYS A 50 -12.90 -1.80 10.90
N GLU A 51 -11.91 -2.09 11.74
CA GLU A 51 -11.99 -3.21 12.69
C GLU A 51 -13.07 -2.95 13.73
N ILE A 52 -13.17 -1.72 14.25
CA ILE A 52 -14.24 -1.30 15.16
C ILE A 52 -15.59 -1.40 14.45
N ASP A 53 -15.74 -0.83 13.27
CA ASP A 53 -17.01 -0.89 12.52
C ASP A 53 -17.44 -2.33 12.24
N LYS A 54 -16.49 -3.22 11.92
CA LYS A 54 -16.76 -4.65 11.77
C LYS A 54 -17.23 -5.27 13.09
N LEU A 55 -16.65 -4.92 14.23
CA LEU A 55 -17.13 -5.37 15.54
C LEU A 55 -18.50 -4.77 15.87
N LEU A 56 -18.72 -3.48 15.62
CA LEU A 56 -20.02 -2.82 15.81
C LEU A 56 -21.09 -3.44 14.91
N SER A 57 -20.76 -3.81 13.67
CA SER A 57 -21.70 -4.46 12.72
C SER A 57 -22.15 -5.85 13.16
N LYS A 58 -21.37 -6.52 14.03
CA LYS A 58 -21.78 -7.77 14.67
C LYS A 58 -22.69 -7.54 15.87
N MET A 59 -22.70 -6.34 16.44
CA MET A 59 -23.62 -5.97 17.51
C MET A 59 -24.97 -5.59 16.90
N GLY A 60 -25.98 -6.42 17.16
CA GLY A 60 -27.35 -6.15 16.78
C GLY A 60 -28.12 -5.55 17.95
N GLU A 61 -29.26 -6.15 18.25
CA GLU A 61 -30.14 -5.68 19.32
C GLU A 61 -29.62 -5.98 20.74
N ASN A 62 -28.73 -6.97 20.92
CA ASN A 62 -28.20 -7.32 22.26
C ASN A 62 -26.86 -6.63 22.58
N GLY A 63 -26.39 -5.73 21.72
CA GLY A 63 -25.21 -4.90 21.97
C GLY A 63 -23.95 -5.73 22.24
N LYS A 64 -23.23 -5.43 23.33
CA LYS A 64 -21.98 -6.13 23.69
C LYS A 64 -22.15 -7.64 23.87
N ASN A 65 -23.34 -8.12 24.21
CA ASN A 65 -23.61 -9.54 24.42
C ASN A 65 -23.62 -10.35 23.10
N ASP A 66 -23.80 -9.69 21.95
CA ASP A 66 -23.69 -10.31 20.63
C ASP A 66 -22.23 -10.53 20.22
N LEU A 67 -21.28 -9.87 20.91
CA LEU A 67 -19.85 -10.08 20.71
C LEU A 67 -19.35 -11.24 21.55
N SER A 68 -18.52 -12.10 20.93
CA SER A 68 -17.72 -13.08 21.65
C SER A 68 -16.82 -12.39 22.70
N GLU A 69 -16.50 -13.06 23.80
CA GLU A 69 -15.58 -12.53 24.83
C GLU A 69 -14.24 -12.04 24.25
N LYS A 70 -13.78 -12.67 23.16
CA LYS A 70 -12.58 -12.25 22.42
C LYS A 70 -12.79 -10.92 21.70
N ASP A 71 -13.94 -10.76 21.06
CA ASP A 71 -14.30 -9.55 20.31
C ASP A 71 -14.56 -8.38 21.27
N GLN A 72 -15.15 -8.63 22.44
CA GLN A 72 -15.31 -7.63 23.50
C GLN A 72 -13.95 -7.11 24.02
N LYS A 73 -13.02 -8.03 24.34
CA LYS A 73 -11.65 -7.66 24.75
C LYS A 73 -10.95 -6.84 23.67
N ARG A 74 -11.11 -7.22 22.40
CA ARG A 74 -10.51 -6.52 21.26
C ARG A 74 -11.09 -5.12 21.08
N LEU A 75 -12.40 -4.98 21.23
CA LEU A 75 -13.09 -3.68 21.18
C LEU A 75 -12.62 -2.75 22.31
N ASP A 76 -12.48 -3.27 23.54
CA ASP A 76 -12.00 -2.49 24.69
C ASP A 76 -10.53 -2.05 24.51
N GLU A 77 -9.67 -2.89 23.93
CA GLU A 77 -8.30 -2.53 23.55
C GLU A 77 -8.26 -1.44 22.48
N LEU A 78 -9.07 -1.58 21.43
CA LEU A 78 -9.14 -0.62 20.32
C LEU A 78 -9.71 0.72 20.78
N SER A 79 -10.73 0.71 21.65
CA SER A 79 -11.34 1.92 22.22
C SER A 79 -10.39 2.70 23.11
N LYS A 80 -9.53 2.02 23.88
CA LYS A 80 -8.53 2.68 24.74
C LYS A 80 -7.40 3.34 23.95
N LYS A 81 -7.11 2.88 22.73
CA LYS A 81 -6.06 3.44 21.87
C LYS A 81 -6.51 4.70 21.12
N ILE A 82 -7.81 5.01 21.14
CA ILE A 82 -8.41 6.19 20.51
C ILE A 82 -8.44 7.41 21.45
N ASN A 83 -8.54 7.17 22.76
CA ASN A 83 -8.43 8.18 23.82
C ASN A 83 -6.97 8.40 24.21
#